data_AF-A0A922S913-F1
#
_entry.id   AF-A0A922S913-F1
#
_cell.length_a   1.000
_cell.length_b   1.000
_cell.length_c   1.000
_cell.angle_alpha   90.00
_cell.angle_beta   90.00
_cell.angle_gamma   90.00
#
_symmetry.space_group_name_H-M   'P 1'
#
loop_
_entity.id
_entity.type
_entity.pdbx_description
1 polymer ?
#
loop_
_entity_poly.entity_id
_entity_poly.type
_entity_poly.pdbx_seq_one_letter_code
_entity_poly.pdbx_strand_id
1 'polypeptide(L)'
;MPYRNETELLGEFNSARDAFLANEESLRQTNAYLEIYRERDRQLENAFAQVHAFQILEHAEPMELDHEEEVPYLPMNEDQFSQAKQSMNAGQKEIFTLVTQSIQNQMSGAEERLRIFFTGGAGVGKTFLLKLLRDQINRCYAKDAVKVCSLTGVAARLINGATIHSTLKLPVQKDGRITGAPVFKQPEHLQPATHLWRLFTLCELTENMRQQGDHTFIDILNALRVGELTTQHFSILMGKLLQDTSDEFAIDKALRVYPTNQQVNDHNSAVLNLYRNNGARIYKIKAQDQLVHATRNADNVDIATIIPADINETGGLPSELEIFVGAKVMLRSNIDVSKGLVNGAIGYINEIVWPQFRRTQMYATDVPSVRIDFARDGVHLIHPKAIQFPAKNVNSVKLREVSNLNNVLPTGDCART
;
A
#
# COMPACT_ATOMS: atom_id res chain seq x y z
N MET A 1 18.44 -11.85 -5.30
CA MET A 1 18.31 -11.88 -3.82
C MET A 1 18.19 -10.44 -3.35
N PRO A 2 17.03 -9.98 -2.82
CA PRO A 2 16.84 -8.57 -2.48
C PRO A 2 17.09 -8.36 -1.00
N TYR A 3 18.34 -8.49 -0.59
CA TYR A 3 18.82 -7.91 0.66
C TYR A 3 19.86 -6.87 0.25
N ARG A 4 19.58 -5.60 0.53
CA ARG A 4 20.58 -4.55 0.39
C ARG A 4 21.48 -4.63 1.61
N ASN A 5 22.76 -4.91 1.38
CA ASN A 5 23.75 -5.09 2.42
C ASN A 5 24.13 -3.70 3.00
N GLU A 6 23.98 -3.48 4.31
CA GLU A 6 24.35 -2.18 4.90
C GLU A 6 25.86 -1.93 4.86
N THR A 7 26.73 -2.96 4.85
CA THR A 7 28.17 -2.74 4.60
C THR A 7 28.46 -2.26 3.17
N GLU A 8 27.57 -2.52 2.21
CA GLU A 8 27.67 -1.97 0.85
C GLU A 8 27.17 -0.50 0.81
N LEU A 9 26.19 -0.15 1.65
CA LEU A 9 25.66 1.22 1.78
C LEU A 9 26.54 2.13 2.65
N LEU A 10 27.14 1.57 3.70
CA LEU A 10 28.06 2.22 4.61
C LEU A 10 29.49 2.24 4.04
N GLY A 11 29.87 1.26 3.23
CA GLY A 11 31.24 1.13 2.74
C GLY A 11 32.23 1.08 3.90
N GLU A 12 33.17 2.02 3.93
CA GLU A 12 34.17 2.20 4.99
C GLU A 12 33.71 3.16 6.11
N PHE A 13 32.47 3.64 6.06
CA PHE A 13 32.00 4.73 6.92
C PHE A 13 31.22 4.23 8.14
N ASN A 14 31.49 4.87 9.30
CA ASN A 14 30.94 4.47 10.60
C ASN A 14 29.47 4.88 10.83
N SER A 15 28.88 5.65 9.92
CA SER A 15 27.48 6.06 10.01
C SER A 15 26.85 6.22 8.63
N ALA A 16 25.55 5.99 8.53
CA ALA A 16 24.80 6.19 7.28
C ALA A 16 24.85 7.66 6.81
N ARG A 17 25.02 8.61 7.75
CA ARG A 17 25.21 10.02 7.44
C ARG A 17 26.54 10.27 6.73
N ASP A 18 27.62 9.69 7.24
CA ASP A 18 28.96 9.86 6.67
C ASP A 18 29.07 9.14 5.33
N ALA A 19 28.49 7.94 5.22
CA ALA A 19 28.39 7.21 3.96
C ALA A 19 27.59 7.98 2.90
N PHE A 20 26.48 8.63 3.30
CA PHE A 20 25.67 9.45 2.41
C PHE A 20 26.43 10.70 1.91
N LEU A 21 27.17 11.36 2.78
CA LEU A 21 27.98 12.54 2.44
C LEU A 21 29.19 12.17 1.56
N ALA A 22 29.84 11.04 1.81
CA ALA A 22 30.99 10.60 1.04
C ALA A 22 30.61 10.02 -0.33
N ASN A 23 29.48 9.29 -0.43
CA ASN A 23 28.96 8.81 -1.70
C ASN A 23 28.42 9.92 -2.61
N GLU A 24 28.33 11.16 -2.11
CA GLU A 24 27.93 12.33 -2.89
C GLU A 24 28.85 12.55 -4.10
N GLU A 25 30.15 12.31 -3.96
CA GLU A 25 31.16 12.57 -4.99
C GLU A 25 31.20 11.45 -6.05
N SER A 26 31.06 10.19 -5.61
CA SER A 26 30.90 9.03 -6.50
C SER A 26 29.62 9.11 -7.32
N LEU A 27 28.49 9.49 -6.70
CA LEU A 27 27.21 9.71 -7.38
C LEU A 27 27.28 10.84 -8.41
N ARG A 28 28.15 11.85 -8.24
CA ARG A 28 28.39 12.88 -9.28
C ARG A 28 29.02 12.28 -10.53
N GLN A 29 29.96 11.36 -10.39
CA GLN A 29 30.59 10.67 -11.53
C GLN A 29 29.65 9.66 -12.19
N THR A 30 28.87 8.91 -11.39
CA THR A 30 27.85 7.99 -11.94
C THR A 30 26.70 8.72 -12.64
N ASN A 31 26.32 9.92 -12.18
CA ASN A 31 25.33 10.76 -12.86
C ASN A 31 25.80 11.20 -14.26
N ALA A 32 27.08 11.53 -14.45
CA ALA A 32 27.62 11.85 -15.77
C ALA A 32 27.54 10.66 -16.74
N TYR A 33 27.74 9.44 -16.23
CA TYR A 33 27.56 8.21 -17.03
C TYR A 33 26.08 7.91 -17.32
N LEU A 34 25.19 8.16 -16.35
CA LEU A 34 23.74 8.05 -16.53
C LEU A 34 23.18 9.06 -17.55
N GLU A 35 23.79 10.24 -17.69
CA GLU A 35 23.42 11.20 -18.73
C GLU A 35 23.67 10.66 -20.15
N ILE A 36 24.78 9.93 -20.36
CA ILE A 36 25.07 9.29 -21.66
C ILE A 36 24.06 8.19 -21.99
N TYR A 37 23.66 7.38 -20.99
CA TYR A 37 22.62 6.35 -21.18
C TYR A 37 21.23 6.96 -21.37
N ARG A 38 20.91 8.05 -20.66
CA ARG A 38 19.63 8.77 -20.81
C ARG A 38 19.50 9.42 -22.18
N GLU A 39 20.58 9.94 -22.77
CA GLU A 39 20.55 10.47 -24.12
C GLU A 39 20.30 9.36 -25.15
N ARG A 40 20.88 8.17 -24.94
CA ARG A 40 20.63 6.98 -25.77
C ARG A 40 19.20 6.47 -25.63
N ASP A 41 18.66 6.44 -24.41
CA ASP A 41 17.27 6.05 -24.15
C ASP A 41 16.28 7.08 -24.71
N ARG A 42 16.60 8.38 -24.64
CA ARG A 42 15.83 9.46 -25.28
C ARG A 42 15.83 9.33 -26.81
N GLN A 43 16.94 8.92 -27.42
CA GLN A 43 17.01 8.64 -28.86
C GLN A 43 16.15 7.42 -29.23
N LEU A 44 16.15 6.37 -28.39
CA LEU A 44 15.28 5.20 -28.55
C LEU A 44 13.80 5.57 -28.38
N GLU A 45 13.43 6.33 -27.35
CA GLU A 45 12.06 6.79 -27.10
C GLU A 45 11.55 7.68 -28.23
N ASN A 46 12.36 8.58 -28.77
CA ASN A 46 11.98 9.40 -29.92
C ASN A 46 11.80 8.56 -31.20
N ALA A 47 12.64 7.54 -31.41
CA ALA A 47 12.48 6.61 -32.51
C ALA A 47 11.19 5.76 -32.38
N PHE A 48 10.86 5.32 -31.16
CA PHE A 48 9.60 4.61 -30.87
C PHE A 48 8.38 5.53 -31.01
N ALA A 49 8.46 6.77 -30.53
CA ALA A 49 7.38 7.75 -30.61
C ALA A 49 7.05 8.14 -32.06
N GLN A 50 8.06 8.25 -32.94
CA GLN A 50 7.85 8.53 -34.37
C GLN A 50 7.14 7.38 -35.11
N VAL A 51 7.35 6.13 -34.69
CA VAL A 51 6.68 4.96 -35.29
C VAL A 51 5.25 4.79 -34.75
N HIS A 52 5.00 5.16 -33.50
CA HIS A 52 3.71 4.91 -32.83
C HIS A 52 2.70 6.08 -32.92
N ALA A 53 3.16 7.32 -33.15
CA ALA A 53 2.31 8.51 -33.18
C ALA A 53 1.33 8.55 -34.38
N PHE A 54 1.58 7.78 -35.45
CA PHE A 54 0.71 7.78 -36.63
C PHE A 54 -0.53 6.88 -36.50
N GLN A 55 -0.59 5.98 -35.50
CA GLN A 55 -1.70 5.02 -35.36
C GLN A 55 -2.74 5.38 -34.30
N ILE A 56 -2.46 6.35 -33.41
CA ILE A 56 -3.28 6.57 -32.19
C ILE A 56 -4.22 7.77 -32.31
N LEU A 57 -4.03 8.67 -33.29
CA LEU A 57 -4.74 9.94 -33.32
C LEU A 57 -6.17 9.92 -33.89
N GLU A 58 -6.72 8.77 -34.32
CA GLU A 58 -8.08 8.82 -34.87
C GLU A 58 -9.19 8.81 -33.80
N HIS A 59 -9.22 7.97 -32.76
CA HIS A 59 -10.41 7.91 -31.87
C HIS A 59 -10.10 7.62 -30.39
N ALA A 60 -10.01 8.66 -29.55
CA ALA A 60 -10.03 8.50 -28.09
C ALA A 60 -10.94 9.55 -27.43
N GLU A 61 -12.12 9.12 -26.97
CA GLU A 61 -12.92 9.87 -26.00
C GLU A 61 -12.33 9.71 -24.58
N PRO A 62 -12.44 10.74 -23.72
CA PRO A 62 -11.85 10.73 -22.39
C PRO A 62 -12.60 9.76 -21.45
N MET A 63 -11.84 8.82 -20.87
CA MET A 63 -12.32 7.91 -19.82
C MET A 63 -12.25 8.61 -18.46
N GLU A 64 -13.34 8.59 -17.69
CA GLU A 64 -13.38 9.14 -16.33
C GLU A 64 -12.46 8.32 -15.39
N LEU A 65 -11.54 9.01 -14.74
CA LEU A 65 -10.63 8.43 -13.75
C LEU A 65 -11.38 8.14 -12.45
N ASP A 66 -11.29 6.90 -11.96
CA ASP A 66 -11.73 6.52 -10.61
C ASP A 66 -11.13 7.50 -9.59
N HIS A 67 -11.98 8.36 -9.02
CA HIS A 67 -11.60 9.24 -7.93
C HIS A 67 -11.37 8.37 -6.68
N GLU A 68 -10.10 8.11 -6.33
CA GLU A 68 -9.76 7.62 -5.00
C GLU A 68 -10.21 8.69 -3.98
N GLU A 69 -11.38 8.50 -3.37
CA GLU A 69 -11.90 9.41 -2.34
C GLU A 69 -10.86 9.62 -1.23
N GLU A 70 -10.50 10.88 -0.99
CA GLU A 70 -9.54 11.28 0.03
C GLU A 70 -10.14 10.98 1.42
N VAL A 71 -9.41 10.24 2.25
CA VAL A 71 -9.84 9.86 3.60
C VAL A 71 -10.17 11.12 4.42
N PRO A 72 -11.42 11.31 4.91
CA PRO A 72 -11.73 12.43 5.78
C PRO A 72 -10.90 12.36 7.04
N TYR A 73 -10.14 13.41 7.32
CA TYR A 73 -9.38 13.51 8.54
C TYR A 73 -10.31 13.83 9.72
N LEU A 74 -10.37 12.91 10.67
CA LEU A 74 -11.00 13.16 11.97
C LEU A 74 -9.94 13.71 12.93
N PRO A 75 -10.03 14.98 13.35
CA PRO A 75 -9.08 15.55 14.30
C PRO A 75 -9.19 14.85 15.66
N MET A 76 -8.06 14.76 16.36
CA MET A 76 -8.06 14.23 17.73
C MET A 76 -8.88 15.17 18.64
N ASN A 77 -9.61 14.62 19.60
CA ASN A 77 -10.18 15.47 20.65
C ASN A 77 -9.06 16.00 21.58
N GLU A 78 -9.38 16.96 22.45
CA GLU A 78 -8.36 17.58 23.31
C GLU A 78 -7.68 16.58 24.27
N ASP A 79 -8.44 15.67 24.85
CA ASP A 79 -7.92 14.66 25.78
C ASP A 79 -6.96 13.69 25.08
N GLN A 80 -7.38 13.15 23.93
CA GLN A 80 -6.57 12.26 23.10
C GLN A 80 -5.27 12.94 22.66
N PHE A 81 -5.36 14.21 22.25
CA PHE A 81 -4.22 14.98 21.82
C PHE A 81 -3.24 15.25 22.97
N SER A 82 -3.76 15.59 24.16
CA SER A 82 -2.97 15.81 25.37
C SER A 82 -2.26 14.52 25.82
N GLN A 83 -2.97 13.39 25.83
CA GLN A 83 -2.38 12.08 26.14
C GLN A 83 -1.29 11.68 25.14
N ALA A 84 -1.53 11.87 23.84
CA ALA A 84 -0.53 11.58 22.81
C ALA A 84 0.72 12.48 22.94
N LYS A 85 0.55 13.75 23.31
CA LYS A 85 1.71 14.62 23.60
C LYS A 85 2.55 14.12 24.77
N GLN A 86 1.91 13.61 25.82
CA GLN A 86 2.60 13.11 27.00
C GLN A 86 3.35 11.81 26.71
N SER A 87 2.80 10.93 25.87
CA SER A 87 3.36 9.61 25.54
C SER A 87 4.53 9.64 24.56
N MET A 88 4.88 10.80 23.99
CA MET A 88 6.03 10.91 23.09
C MET A 88 7.36 10.66 23.84
N ASN A 89 8.28 9.97 23.16
CA ASN A 89 9.66 9.87 23.63
C ASN A 89 10.48 11.16 23.35
N ALA A 90 11.73 11.20 23.82
CA ALA A 90 12.57 12.40 23.72
C ALA A 90 12.79 12.86 22.27
N GLY A 91 13.19 11.95 21.37
CA GLY A 91 13.44 12.28 19.95
C GLY A 91 12.17 12.70 19.21
N GLN A 92 11.03 12.08 19.52
CA GLN A 92 9.73 12.50 18.98
C GLN A 92 9.34 13.91 19.47
N LYS A 93 9.54 14.20 20.77
CA LYS A 93 9.29 15.53 21.37
C LYS A 93 10.15 16.63 20.74
N GLU A 94 11.41 16.33 20.44
CA GLU A 94 12.31 17.27 19.78
C GLU A 94 11.82 17.65 18.38
N ILE A 95 11.52 16.65 17.53
CA ILE A 95 10.96 16.89 16.19
C ILE A 95 9.62 17.62 16.29
N PHE A 96 8.76 17.23 17.22
CA PHE A 96 7.47 17.87 17.44
C PHE A 96 7.61 19.35 17.80
N THR A 97 8.55 19.67 18.69
CA THR A 97 8.83 21.05 19.12
C THR A 97 9.41 21.87 17.97
N LEU A 98 10.36 21.30 17.23
CA LEU A 98 10.99 21.95 16.06
C LEU A 98 9.96 22.33 14.99
N VAL A 99 9.05 21.41 14.64
CA VAL A 99 7.97 21.67 13.68
C VAL A 99 7.01 22.74 14.22
N THR A 100 6.62 22.64 15.49
CA THR A 100 5.70 23.61 16.12
C THR A 100 6.30 25.02 16.13
N GLN A 101 7.57 25.16 16.50
CA GLN A 101 8.27 26.44 16.52
C GLN A 101 8.40 27.04 15.11
N SER A 102 8.71 26.20 14.11
CA SER A 102 8.79 26.67 12.73
C SER A 102 7.46 27.22 12.22
N ILE A 103 6.34 26.56 12.55
CA ILE A 103 5.01 27.06 12.17
C ILE A 103 4.72 28.41 12.84
N GLN A 104 5.03 28.55 14.13
CA GLN A 104 4.83 29.82 14.85
C GLN A 104 5.68 30.96 14.25
N ASN A 105 6.93 30.66 13.88
CA ASN A 105 7.81 31.63 13.22
C ASN A 105 7.24 32.04 11.85
N GLN A 106 6.74 31.09 11.07
CA GLN A 106 6.10 31.36 9.77
C GLN A 106 4.83 32.20 9.92
N MET A 107 4.00 31.93 10.92
CA MET A 107 2.82 32.74 11.23
C MET A 107 3.21 34.16 11.66
N SER A 108 4.42 34.34 12.21
CA SER A 108 4.99 35.64 12.59
C SER A 108 5.74 36.34 11.45
N GLY A 109 5.71 35.81 10.23
CA GLY A 109 6.29 36.43 9.03
C GLY A 109 7.66 35.90 8.60
N ALA A 110 8.18 34.83 9.21
CA ALA A 110 9.42 34.23 8.75
C ALA A 110 9.25 33.55 7.38
N GLU A 111 10.17 33.82 6.44
CA GLU A 111 10.15 33.21 5.10
C GLU A 111 10.71 31.78 5.08
N GLU A 112 11.46 31.38 6.11
CA GLU A 112 12.13 30.10 6.16
C GLU A 112 11.15 28.92 6.28
N ARG A 113 11.28 27.97 5.35
CA ARG A 113 10.46 26.76 5.30
C ARG A 113 11.25 25.56 5.79
N LEU A 114 10.83 25.02 6.92
CA LEU A 114 11.38 23.80 7.48
C LEU A 114 11.13 22.61 6.54
N ARG A 115 12.20 21.87 6.24
CA ARG A 115 12.19 20.66 5.44
C ARG A 115 12.90 19.58 6.24
N ILE A 116 12.17 18.62 6.78
CA ILE A 116 12.72 17.55 7.60
C ILE A 116 12.46 16.21 6.92
N PHE A 117 13.48 15.36 6.91
CA PHE A 117 13.35 13.95 6.67
C PHE A 117 13.62 13.22 7.98
N PHE A 118 12.60 12.59 8.58
CA PHE A 118 12.82 11.78 9.77
C PHE A 118 12.75 10.29 9.47
N THR A 119 13.74 9.54 9.97
CA THR A 119 13.92 8.10 9.75
C THR A 119 14.00 7.34 11.08
N GLY A 120 14.15 6.02 11.03
CA GLY A 120 14.42 5.20 12.21
C GLY A 120 13.99 3.74 12.09
N GLY A 121 14.24 2.96 13.14
CA GLY A 121 13.88 1.55 13.32
C GLY A 121 12.41 1.20 13.03
N ALA A 122 12.10 -0.07 12.78
CA ALA A 122 10.73 -0.54 12.91
C ALA A 122 10.27 -0.36 14.37
N GLY A 123 9.04 0.13 14.60
CA GLY A 123 8.52 0.28 15.97
C GLY A 123 8.91 1.56 16.72
N VAL A 124 9.73 2.45 16.17
CA VAL A 124 10.14 3.72 16.82
C VAL A 124 9.06 4.83 16.84
N GLY A 125 7.83 4.51 16.42
CA GLY A 125 6.70 5.45 16.47
C GLY A 125 6.60 6.49 15.35
N LYS A 126 7.26 6.30 14.20
CA LYS A 126 7.20 7.22 13.04
C LYS A 126 5.76 7.60 12.63
N THR A 127 4.89 6.60 12.44
CA THR A 127 3.48 6.80 12.06
C THR A 127 2.70 7.57 13.12
N PHE A 128 3.00 7.30 14.40
CA PHE A 128 2.38 8.00 15.52
C PHE A 128 2.76 9.49 15.53
N LEU A 129 4.06 9.78 15.41
CA LEU A 129 4.56 11.16 15.32
C LEU A 129 3.96 11.91 14.13
N LEU A 130 3.87 11.26 12.95
CA LEU A 130 3.29 11.86 11.74
C LEU A 130 1.82 12.27 11.96
N LYS A 131 1.00 11.40 12.59
CA LYS A 131 -0.39 11.72 12.92
C LYS A 131 -0.50 12.90 13.89
N LEU A 132 0.35 12.93 14.91
CA LEU A 132 0.34 13.99 15.91
C LEU A 132 0.80 15.34 15.33
N LEU A 133 1.80 15.33 14.44
CA LEU A 133 2.26 16.51 13.71
C LEU A 133 1.13 17.07 12.82
N ARG A 134 0.41 16.21 12.09
CA ARG A 134 -0.75 16.64 11.28
C ARG A 134 -1.78 17.37 12.13
N ASP A 135 -2.15 16.78 13.26
CA ASP A 135 -3.12 17.37 14.18
C ASP A 135 -2.64 18.72 14.72
N GLN A 136 -1.38 18.81 15.16
CA GLN A 136 -0.78 20.05 15.64
C GLN A 136 -0.73 21.15 14.57
N ILE A 137 -0.35 20.81 13.33
CA ILE A 137 -0.31 21.78 12.21
C ILE A 137 -1.72 22.31 11.92
N ASN A 138 -2.70 21.41 11.81
CA ASN A 138 -4.09 21.78 11.53
C ASN A 138 -4.67 22.65 12.66
N ARG A 139 -4.33 22.39 13.93
CA ARG A 139 -4.67 23.26 15.07
C ARG A 139 -4.02 24.63 14.98
N CYS A 140 -2.73 24.71 14.65
CA CYS A 140 -2.03 26.00 14.50
C CYS A 140 -2.67 26.88 13.41
N TYR A 141 -3.04 26.30 12.27
CA TYR A 141 -3.64 27.03 11.15
C TYR A 141 -5.17 27.15 11.23
N ALA A 142 -5.81 26.51 12.22
CA ALA A 142 -7.27 26.40 12.37
C ALA A 142 -8.01 25.92 11.10
N LYS A 143 -7.37 25.07 10.30
CA LYS A 143 -7.92 24.49 9.05
C LYS A 143 -7.18 23.21 8.68
N ASP A 144 -7.73 22.44 7.74
CA ASP A 144 -7.00 21.32 7.14
C ASP A 144 -5.92 21.84 6.18
N ALA A 145 -4.73 22.06 6.74
CA ALA A 145 -3.59 22.66 6.06
C ALA A 145 -2.57 21.62 5.56
N VAL A 146 -2.77 20.34 5.90
CA VAL A 146 -1.77 19.28 5.65
C VAL A 146 -2.30 18.25 4.67
N LYS A 147 -1.59 18.09 3.55
CA LYS A 147 -1.75 16.91 2.68
C LYS A 147 -0.78 15.82 3.12
N VAL A 148 -1.31 14.61 3.27
CA VAL A 148 -0.56 13.43 3.71
C VAL A 148 -0.56 12.39 2.61
N CYS A 149 0.61 11.89 2.25
CA CYS A 149 0.73 10.87 1.21
C CYS A 149 1.72 9.75 1.56
N SER A 150 1.55 8.60 0.90
CA SER A 150 2.50 7.49 0.95
C SER A 150 2.68 6.83 -0.43
N LEU A 151 3.67 5.96 -0.55
CA LEU A 151 4.00 5.25 -1.80
C LEU A 151 2.98 4.17 -2.16
N THR A 152 2.38 3.51 -1.16
CA THR A 152 1.41 2.44 -1.36
C THR A 152 0.07 2.78 -0.72
N GLY A 153 -1.03 2.27 -1.29
CA GLY A 153 -2.38 2.54 -0.77
C GLY A 153 -2.59 2.06 0.67
N VAL A 154 -1.99 0.93 1.06
CA VAL A 154 -2.06 0.41 2.44
C VAL A 154 -1.36 1.35 3.41
N ALA A 155 -0.14 1.79 3.08
CA ALA A 155 0.62 2.69 3.94
C ALA A 155 0.02 4.10 3.99
N ALA A 156 -0.49 4.62 2.86
CA ALA A 156 -1.19 5.90 2.79
C ALA A 156 -2.36 5.94 3.75
N ARG A 157 -3.08 4.83 3.83
CA ARG A 157 -4.23 4.72 4.71
C ARG A 157 -3.89 4.61 6.18
N LEU A 158 -2.81 3.92 6.55
CA LEU A 158 -2.34 3.88 7.94
C LEU A 158 -2.10 5.27 8.52
N ILE A 159 -1.84 6.27 7.67
CA ILE A 159 -1.63 7.68 8.02
C ILE A 159 -2.81 8.60 7.64
N ASN A 160 -3.98 8.04 7.30
CA ASN A 160 -5.16 8.78 6.83
C ASN A 160 -4.87 9.74 5.66
N GLY A 161 -4.02 9.30 4.72
CA GLY A 161 -3.64 10.03 3.53
C GLY A 161 -3.99 9.28 2.24
N ALA A 162 -3.49 9.80 1.11
CA ALA A 162 -3.66 9.20 -0.21
C ALA A 162 -2.31 8.73 -0.79
N THR A 163 -2.34 8.05 -1.93
CA THR A 163 -1.08 7.73 -2.62
C THR A 163 -0.42 9.01 -3.13
N ILE A 164 0.91 9.05 -3.22
CA ILE A 164 1.63 10.20 -3.80
C ILE A 164 1.16 10.49 -5.23
N HIS A 165 0.86 9.43 -5.99
CA HIS A 165 0.35 9.53 -7.36
C HIS A 165 -1.01 10.22 -7.40
N SER A 166 -1.96 9.82 -6.55
CA SER A 166 -3.26 10.47 -6.44
C SER A 166 -3.14 11.92 -5.96
N THR A 167 -2.38 12.15 -4.88
CA THR A 167 -2.23 13.46 -4.23
C THR A 167 -1.63 14.51 -5.16
N LEU A 168 -0.59 14.13 -5.92
CA LEU A 168 0.15 15.03 -6.81
C LEU A 168 -0.26 14.89 -8.28
N LYS A 169 -1.34 14.14 -8.56
CA LYS A 169 -1.82 13.77 -9.91
C LYS A 169 -0.69 13.30 -10.82
N LEU A 170 0.25 12.53 -10.26
CA LEU A 170 1.39 12.04 -11.03
C LEU A 170 0.93 10.97 -11.99
N PRO A 171 1.52 10.94 -13.19
CA PRO A 171 1.22 9.91 -14.17
C PRO A 171 1.49 8.52 -13.60
N VAL A 172 0.51 7.63 -13.71
CA VAL A 172 0.70 6.20 -13.46
C VAL A 172 0.70 5.50 -14.81
N GLN A 173 1.74 4.70 -15.06
CA GLN A 173 1.76 3.82 -16.22
C GLN A 173 0.92 2.59 -15.89
N LYS A 174 -0.22 2.46 -16.54
CA LYS A 174 -1.08 1.29 -16.45
C LYS A 174 -1.30 0.80 -17.88
N ASP A 175 -0.95 -0.45 -18.15
CA ASP A 175 -1.16 -1.11 -19.44
C ASP A 175 -0.52 -0.35 -20.63
N GLY A 176 0.69 0.17 -20.44
CA GLY A 176 1.44 0.92 -21.45
C GLY A 176 0.91 2.33 -21.74
N ARG A 177 -0.16 2.78 -21.06
CA ARG A 177 -0.72 4.12 -21.17
C ARG A 177 -0.41 4.93 -19.93
N ILE A 178 0.05 6.17 -20.14
CA ILE A 178 0.29 7.12 -19.07
C ILE A 178 -1.00 7.92 -18.85
N THR A 179 -1.58 7.80 -17.66
CA THR A 179 -2.79 8.56 -17.29
C THR A 179 -2.45 9.62 -16.24
N GLY A 180 -2.89 10.87 -16.46
CA GLY A 180 -2.67 12.00 -15.55
C GLY A 180 -1.75 13.10 -16.12
N ALA A 181 -1.94 14.33 -15.66
CA ALA A 181 -1.05 15.46 -15.93
C ALA A 181 -0.41 15.89 -14.59
N PRO A 182 0.93 15.85 -14.47
CA PRO A 182 1.59 16.14 -13.20
C PRO A 182 1.29 17.59 -12.77
N VAL A 183 1.04 17.77 -11.46
CA VAL A 183 0.81 19.11 -10.86
C VAL A 183 2.01 20.05 -11.06
N PHE A 184 3.20 19.49 -11.23
CA PHE A 184 4.42 20.22 -11.51
C PHE A 184 5.11 19.68 -12.77
N LYS A 185 5.33 20.55 -13.75
CA LYS A 185 6.21 20.29 -14.90
C LYS A 185 7.50 21.04 -14.67
N GLN A 186 8.61 20.31 -14.54
CA GLN A 186 9.92 20.93 -14.35
C GLN A 186 10.26 21.79 -15.57
N PRO A 187 10.55 23.09 -15.38
CA PRO A 187 11.00 23.94 -16.47
C PRO A 187 12.28 23.41 -17.12
N GLU A 188 12.42 23.53 -18.44
CA GLU A 188 13.58 23.04 -19.20
C GLU A 188 14.92 23.58 -18.69
N HIS A 189 14.94 24.78 -18.10
CA HIS A 189 16.15 25.38 -17.54
C HIS A 189 16.58 24.79 -16.18
N LEU A 190 15.74 23.95 -15.56
CA LEU A 190 16.05 23.21 -14.32
C LEU A 190 16.40 21.74 -14.60
N GLN A 191 16.63 21.35 -15.86
CA GLN A 191 16.89 19.98 -16.30
C GLN A 191 18.18 19.30 -15.76
N PRO A 192 19.22 19.98 -15.22
CA PRO A 192 20.13 19.30 -14.32
C PRO A 192 19.40 19.12 -12.99
N ALA A 193 18.99 17.88 -12.69
CA ALA A 193 18.22 17.53 -11.50
C ALA A 193 18.91 18.05 -10.23
N THR A 194 18.42 19.19 -9.71
CA THR A 194 18.81 19.65 -8.37
C THR A 194 18.38 18.56 -7.40
N HIS A 195 19.33 17.96 -6.67
CA HIS A 195 19.04 16.91 -5.71
C HIS A 195 18.30 17.51 -4.50
N LEU A 196 16.98 17.74 -4.64
CA LEU A 196 16.14 18.47 -3.68
C LEU A 196 16.19 17.87 -2.27
N TRP A 197 16.51 16.58 -2.14
CA TRP A 197 16.76 15.92 -0.86
C TRP A 197 17.86 16.59 -0.01
N ARG A 198 18.81 17.30 -0.62
CA ARG A 198 19.86 18.06 0.12
C ARG A 198 19.29 19.22 0.93
N LEU A 199 18.08 19.65 0.60
CA LEU A 199 17.39 20.72 1.31
C LEU A 199 16.72 20.24 2.60
N PHE A 200 16.71 18.92 2.86
CA PHE A 200 16.07 18.33 4.03
C PHE A 200 17.09 18.09 5.14
N THR A 201 16.71 18.47 6.36
CA THR A 201 17.43 18.10 7.58
C THR A 201 17.05 16.69 7.99
N LEU A 202 18.04 15.80 8.18
CA LEU A 202 17.82 14.42 8.63
C LEU A 202 17.66 14.37 10.16
N CYS A 203 16.58 13.72 10.64
CA CYS A 203 16.35 13.43 12.05
C CYS A 203 16.14 11.91 12.24
N GLU A 204 16.93 11.25 13.09
CA GLU A 204 16.77 9.80 13.33
C GLU A 204 16.09 9.52 14.67
N LEU A 205 15.03 8.71 14.63
CA LEU A 205 14.38 8.15 15.82
C LEU A 205 15.00 6.79 16.16
N THR A 206 15.63 6.70 17.32
CA THR A 206 16.39 5.52 17.77
C THR A 206 15.64 4.66 18.78
N GLU A 207 14.72 5.24 19.56
CA GLU A 207 14.03 4.54 20.63
C GLU A 207 12.85 3.70 20.13
N ASN A 208 12.89 2.38 20.40
CA ASN A 208 11.82 1.46 20.03
C ASN A 208 10.63 1.57 21.01
N MET A 209 9.44 1.82 20.46
CA MET A 209 8.19 1.98 21.23
C MET A 209 7.25 0.78 21.11
N ARG A 210 7.50 -0.16 20.18
CA ARG A 210 6.58 -1.27 19.89
C ARG A 210 6.87 -2.51 20.73
N GLN A 211 8.15 -2.82 20.96
CA GLN A 211 8.60 -3.99 21.73
C GLN A 211 9.09 -3.60 23.14
N GLN A 212 8.53 -2.53 23.72
CA GLN A 212 8.95 -2.05 25.04
C GLN A 212 8.89 -3.17 26.09
N GLY A 213 10.00 -3.38 26.80
CA GLY A 213 10.16 -4.42 27.82
C GLY A 213 10.91 -5.68 27.37
N ASP A 214 11.10 -5.90 26.06
CA ASP A 214 11.87 -7.04 25.54
C ASP A 214 13.15 -6.58 24.84
N HIS A 215 14.18 -6.28 25.64
CA HIS A 215 15.46 -5.77 25.13
C HIS A 215 16.15 -6.78 24.20
N THR A 216 16.01 -8.07 24.47
CA THR A 216 16.59 -9.14 23.66
C THR A 216 15.95 -9.16 22.27
N PHE A 217 14.62 -9.03 22.18
CA PHE A 217 13.96 -9.01 20.88
C PHE A 217 14.23 -7.72 20.10
N ILE A 218 14.30 -6.57 20.78
CA ILE A 218 14.71 -5.30 20.16
C ILE A 218 16.11 -5.43 19.53
N ASP A 219 17.06 -6.00 20.28
CA ASP A 219 18.43 -6.21 19.83
C ASP A 219 18.49 -7.12 18.59
N ILE A 220 17.78 -8.25 18.61
CA ILE A 220 17.68 -9.15 17.46
C ILE A 220 17.11 -8.44 16.23
N LEU A 221 16.06 -7.64 16.38
CA LEU A 221 15.45 -6.91 15.27
C LEU A 221 16.38 -5.82 14.70
N ASN A 222 17.15 -5.15 15.55
CA ASN A 222 18.16 -4.18 15.12
C ASN A 222 19.32 -4.88 14.41
N ALA A 223 19.82 -6.00 14.93
CA ALA A 223 20.84 -6.82 14.27
C ALA A 223 20.35 -7.36 12.91
N LEU A 224 19.10 -7.82 12.82
CA LEU A 224 18.47 -8.24 11.56
C LEU A 224 18.38 -7.11 10.54
N ARG A 225 18.12 -5.88 10.99
CA ARG A 225 18.02 -4.70 10.12
C ARG A 225 19.35 -4.39 9.43
N VAL A 226 20.45 -4.46 10.17
CA VAL A 226 21.79 -4.10 9.68
C VAL A 226 22.56 -5.30 9.11
N GLY A 227 22.08 -6.53 9.36
CA GLY A 227 22.69 -7.78 8.90
C GLY A 227 23.76 -8.35 9.83
N GLU A 228 23.91 -7.83 11.05
CA GLU A 228 24.96 -8.21 12.00
C GLU A 228 24.46 -9.18 13.07
N LEU A 229 23.94 -10.35 12.64
CA LEU A 229 23.45 -11.35 13.58
C LEU A 229 24.59 -12.11 14.25
N THR A 230 24.56 -12.16 15.58
CA THR A 230 25.46 -12.98 16.40
C THR A 230 24.98 -14.43 16.49
N THR A 231 25.86 -15.35 16.88
CA THR A 231 25.51 -16.75 17.17
C THR A 231 24.43 -16.87 18.24
N GLN A 232 24.43 -15.96 19.22
CA GLN A 232 23.40 -15.91 20.26
C GLN A 232 22.04 -15.52 19.69
N HIS A 233 21.99 -14.52 18.79
CA HIS A 233 20.75 -14.14 18.09
C HIS A 233 20.19 -15.30 17.28
N PHE A 234 21.04 -16.00 16.53
CA PHE A 234 20.64 -17.20 15.78
C PHE A 234 20.11 -18.29 16.69
N SER A 235 20.76 -18.57 17.82
CA SER A 235 20.30 -19.58 18.77
C SER A 235 18.89 -19.26 19.30
N ILE A 236 18.61 -17.99 19.62
CA ILE A 236 17.29 -17.54 20.06
C ILE A 236 16.25 -17.72 18.94
N LEU A 237 16.55 -17.24 17.73
CA LEU A 237 15.65 -17.36 16.57
C LEU A 237 15.36 -18.81 16.22
N MET A 238 16.37 -19.68 16.23
CA MET A 238 16.20 -21.12 16.00
C MET A 238 15.41 -21.78 17.13
N GLY A 239 15.54 -21.30 18.37
CA GLY A 239 14.69 -21.73 19.48
C GLY A 239 13.22 -21.30 19.35
N LYS A 240 12.92 -20.33 18.47
CA LYS A 240 11.53 -19.93 18.10
C LYS A 240 10.99 -20.73 16.91
N LEU A 241 11.77 -21.63 16.34
CA LEU A 241 11.26 -22.57 15.35
C LEU A 241 10.31 -23.55 16.04
N LEU A 242 9.02 -23.18 16.05
CA LEU A 242 7.98 -24.04 16.58
C LEU A 242 7.91 -25.32 15.74
N GLN A 243 8.13 -26.46 16.39
CA GLN A 243 7.84 -27.77 15.80
C GLN A 243 6.35 -28.09 15.87
N ASP A 244 5.66 -27.56 16.88
CA ASP A 244 4.22 -27.73 17.05
C ASP A 244 3.47 -26.49 16.56
N THR A 245 2.56 -26.70 15.63
CA THR A 245 1.68 -25.66 15.06
C THR A 245 0.25 -25.85 15.58
N SER A 246 0.11 -26.15 16.86
CA SER A 246 -1.15 -26.31 17.57
C SER A 246 -1.68 -24.97 18.12
N ASP A 247 -2.90 -25.01 18.66
CA ASP A 247 -3.56 -23.90 19.35
C ASP A 247 -3.55 -22.57 18.62
N GLU A 248 -2.84 -21.56 19.10
CA GLU A 248 -2.81 -20.21 18.51
C GLU A 248 -2.06 -20.17 17.18
N PHE A 249 -1.12 -21.11 16.98
CA PHE A 249 -0.33 -21.26 15.76
C PHE A 249 -0.90 -22.26 14.76
N ALA A 250 -2.13 -22.73 15.01
CA ALA A 250 -2.88 -23.57 14.09
C ALA A 250 -2.94 -22.97 12.68
N ILE A 251 -3.06 -23.84 11.69
CA ILE A 251 -3.05 -23.47 10.27
C ILE A 251 -4.12 -22.41 9.93
N ASP A 252 -5.21 -22.38 10.68
CA ASP A 252 -6.36 -21.49 10.43
C ASP A 252 -6.44 -20.25 11.32
N LYS A 253 -5.56 -20.10 12.32
CA LYS A 253 -5.65 -19.01 13.32
C LYS A 253 -4.61 -17.92 13.13
N ALA A 254 -3.32 -18.29 13.09
CA ALA A 254 -2.22 -17.33 13.00
C ALA A 254 -2.09 -16.75 11.58
N LEU A 255 -1.81 -15.45 11.48
CA LEU A 255 -1.39 -14.83 10.22
C LEU A 255 0.03 -15.30 9.87
N ARG A 256 0.21 -15.84 8.67
CA ARG A 256 1.50 -16.26 8.12
C ARG A 256 1.94 -15.33 7.02
N VAL A 257 3.20 -14.91 7.09
CA VAL A 257 3.81 -14.04 6.10
C VAL A 257 4.70 -14.88 5.20
N TYR A 258 4.51 -14.79 3.89
CA TYR A 258 5.27 -15.54 2.89
C TYR A 258 6.02 -14.61 1.93
N PRO A 259 7.16 -15.06 1.36
CA PRO A 259 7.91 -14.29 0.37
C PRO A 259 7.22 -14.12 -0.98
N THR A 260 6.33 -15.04 -1.37
CA THR A 260 5.68 -15.04 -2.69
C THR A 260 4.17 -15.19 -2.60
N ASN A 261 3.45 -14.60 -3.56
CA ASN A 261 2.00 -14.77 -3.69
C ASN A 261 1.60 -16.23 -3.94
N GLN A 262 2.46 -17.03 -4.60
CA GLN A 262 2.18 -18.45 -4.80
C GLN A 262 2.11 -19.19 -3.46
N GLN A 263 3.08 -18.99 -2.58
CA GLN A 263 3.08 -19.60 -1.24
C GLN A 263 1.90 -19.13 -0.39
N VAL A 264 1.50 -17.85 -0.51
CA VAL A 264 0.27 -17.34 0.09
C VAL A 264 -0.94 -18.13 -0.42
N ASN A 265 -1.05 -18.32 -1.74
CA ASN A 265 -2.17 -19.04 -2.37
C ASN A 265 -2.22 -20.53 -1.97
N ASP A 266 -1.06 -21.19 -1.90
CA ASP A 266 -0.95 -22.59 -1.49
C ASP A 266 -1.39 -22.76 -0.03
N HIS A 267 -0.93 -21.87 0.84
CA HIS A 267 -1.32 -21.86 2.25
C HIS A 267 -2.82 -21.60 2.42
N ASN A 268 -3.32 -20.59 1.71
CA ASN A 268 -4.72 -20.23 1.68
C ASN A 268 -5.60 -21.43 1.27
N SER A 269 -5.17 -22.16 0.23
CA SER A 269 -5.84 -23.38 -0.26
C SER A 269 -5.82 -24.52 0.78
N ALA A 270 -4.71 -24.69 1.50
CA ALA A 270 -4.60 -25.72 2.54
C ALA A 270 -5.60 -25.50 3.68
N VAL A 271 -5.79 -24.25 4.12
CA VAL A 271 -6.77 -23.96 5.17
C VAL A 271 -8.21 -24.09 4.65
N LEU A 272 -8.49 -23.68 3.41
CA LEU A 272 -9.79 -23.95 2.78
C LEU A 272 -10.10 -25.45 2.78
N ASN A 273 -9.12 -26.29 2.43
CA ASN A 273 -9.26 -27.74 2.48
C ASN A 273 -9.51 -28.26 3.91
N LEU A 274 -8.84 -27.69 4.94
CA LEU A 274 -9.09 -28.04 6.34
C LEU A 274 -10.55 -27.79 6.71
N TYR A 275 -11.07 -26.59 6.44
CA TYR A 275 -12.47 -26.26 6.73
C TYR A 275 -13.45 -27.12 5.94
N ARG A 276 -13.15 -27.42 4.67
CA ARG A 276 -13.93 -28.33 3.83
C ARG A 276 -14.04 -29.72 4.46
N ASN A 277 -12.92 -30.26 4.94
CA ASN A 277 -12.86 -31.57 5.59
C ASN A 277 -13.59 -31.60 6.94
N ASN A 278 -13.61 -30.47 7.65
CA ASN A 278 -14.36 -30.30 8.90
C ASN A 278 -15.87 -30.03 8.68
N GLY A 279 -16.36 -30.16 7.44
CA GLY A 279 -17.78 -30.02 7.11
C GLY A 279 -18.25 -28.58 6.91
N ALA A 280 -17.35 -27.59 6.86
CA ALA A 280 -17.72 -26.22 6.54
C ALA A 280 -18.22 -26.12 5.10
N ARG A 281 -19.34 -25.42 4.91
CA ARG A 281 -19.89 -25.18 3.59
C ARG A 281 -19.17 -24.03 2.89
N ILE A 282 -18.30 -24.37 1.95
CA ILE A 282 -17.55 -23.42 1.13
C ILE A 282 -18.35 -23.07 -0.12
N TYR A 283 -18.51 -21.78 -0.36
CA TYR A 283 -19.18 -21.22 -1.53
C TYR A 283 -18.15 -20.68 -2.51
N LYS A 284 -18.24 -21.11 -3.77
CA LYS A 284 -17.40 -20.61 -4.85
C LYS A 284 -18.17 -19.54 -5.62
N ILE A 285 -17.76 -18.29 -5.46
CA ILE A 285 -18.34 -17.10 -6.09
C ILE A 285 -17.53 -16.79 -7.33
N LYS A 286 -18.17 -16.83 -8.50
CA LYS A 286 -17.55 -16.46 -9.77
C LYS A 286 -17.79 -14.99 -10.06
N ALA A 287 -16.79 -14.33 -10.64
CA ALA A 287 -16.95 -12.99 -11.15
C ALA A 287 -17.96 -12.95 -12.31
N GLN A 288 -18.76 -11.90 -12.38
CA GLN A 288 -19.57 -11.60 -13.56
C GLN A 288 -18.83 -10.59 -14.43
N ASP A 289 -18.33 -11.04 -15.57
CA ASP A 289 -17.61 -10.19 -16.51
C ASP A 289 -18.51 -9.79 -17.68
N GLN A 290 -18.62 -8.49 -17.96
CA GLN A 290 -19.40 -7.95 -19.06
C GLN A 290 -18.54 -6.99 -19.90
N LEU A 291 -18.80 -6.97 -21.21
CA LEU A 291 -18.12 -6.07 -22.13
C LEU A 291 -18.94 -4.80 -22.33
N VAL A 292 -18.30 -3.65 -22.19
CA VAL A 292 -18.93 -2.32 -22.23
C VAL A 292 -18.27 -1.51 -23.35
N HIS A 293 -19.02 -0.64 -24.01
CA HIS A 293 -18.49 0.18 -25.12
C HIS A 293 -17.86 -0.62 -26.27
N ALA A 294 -18.46 -1.74 -26.69
CA ALA A 294 -18.06 -2.40 -27.92
C ALA A 294 -18.52 -1.60 -29.16
N THR A 295 -17.61 -1.21 -30.03
CA THR A 295 -17.93 -0.74 -31.38
C THR A 295 -18.47 -1.90 -32.21
N ARG A 296 -19.81 -2.05 -32.24
CA ARG A 296 -20.71 -2.73 -33.21
C ARG A 296 -20.38 -4.16 -33.75
N ASN A 297 -19.26 -4.80 -33.40
CA ASN A 297 -18.83 -6.09 -33.95
C ASN A 297 -18.34 -7.09 -32.86
N ALA A 298 -18.90 -7.05 -31.65
CA ALA A 298 -18.43 -7.88 -30.52
C ALA A 298 -19.36 -9.05 -30.14
N ASP A 299 -20.36 -9.37 -30.94
CA ASP A 299 -21.40 -10.36 -30.58
C ASP A 299 -20.90 -11.82 -30.52
N ASN A 300 -19.67 -12.09 -30.96
CA ASN A 300 -19.09 -13.44 -31.02
C ASN A 300 -17.73 -13.59 -30.33
N VAL A 301 -17.31 -12.63 -29.48
CA VAL A 301 -16.02 -12.74 -28.78
C VAL A 301 -16.20 -13.54 -27.48
N ASP A 302 -15.46 -14.64 -27.35
CA ASP A 302 -15.38 -15.37 -26.08
C ASP A 302 -14.75 -14.46 -25.01
N ILE A 303 -15.59 -13.99 -24.09
CA ILE A 303 -15.22 -13.04 -23.04
C ILE A 303 -14.05 -13.58 -22.20
N ALA A 304 -13.92 -14.90 -22.03
CA ALA A 304 -12.84 -15.52 -21.28
C ALA A 304 -11.45 -15.27 -21.89
N THR A 305 -11.35 -15.17 -23.22
CA THR A 305 -10.07 -15.01 -23.93
C THR A 305 -9.50 -13.60 -23.84
N ILE A 306 -10.37 -12.62 -23.59
CA ILE A 306 -10.05 -11.20 -23.56
C ILE A 306 -10.05 -10.62 -22.13
N ILE A 307 -10.13 -11.47 -21.11
CA ILE A 307 -9.95 -11.09 -19.70
C ILE A 307 -8.46 -11.28 -19.31
N PRO A 308 -7.83 -10.28 -18.70
CA PRO A 308 -6.53 -10.47 -18.08
C PRO A 308 -6.49 -11.59 -17.03
N ALA A 309 -5.42 -12.39 -17.06
CA ALA A 309 -5.18 -13.41 -16.04
C ALA A 309 -4.59 -12.82 -14.76
N ASP A 310 -3.86 -11.69 -14.87
CA ASP A 310 -3.34 -10.98 -13.71
C ASP A 310 -4.45 -10.19 -13.02
N ILE A 311 -4.63 -10.48 -11.73
CA ILE A 311 -5.53 -9.76 -10.82
C ILE A 311 -5.28 -8.24 -10.80
N ASN A 312 -4.04 -7.80 -11.00
CA ASN A 312 -3.69 -6.38 -11.01
C ASN A 312 -4.24 -5.65 -12.25
N GLU A 313 -4.41 -6.39 -13.36
CA GLU A 313 -5.01 -5.90 -14.60
C GLU A 313 -6.55 -5.92 -14.54
N THR A 314 -7.16 -6.58 -13.55
CA THR A 314 -8.63 -6.67 -13.36
C THR A 314 -9.13 -5.85 -12.16
N GLY A 315 -8.53 -4.68 -11.92
CA GLY A 315 -8.95 -3.79 -10.82
C GLY A 315 -8.69 -4.37 -9.44
N GLY A 316 -7.82 -5.38 -9.35
CA GLY A 316 -7.48 -6.05 -8.11
C GLY A 316 -8.48 -7.14 -7.69
N LEU A 317 -9.54 -7.44 -8.47
CA LEU A 317 -10.58 -8.43 -8.16
C LEU A 317 -10.35 -9.81 -8.82
N PRO A 318 -10.34 -10.94 -8.06
CA PRO A 318 -11.23 -12.07 -8.21
C PRO A 318 -11.70 -12.45 -9.60
N SER A 319 -11.16 -13.48 -10.26
CA SER A 319 -12.00 -14.24 -11.20
C SER A 319 -12.91 -15.22 -10.45
N GLU A 320 -12.38 -15.83 -9.39
CA GLU A 320 -13.10 -16.76 -8.52
C GLU A 320 -12.71 -16.58 -7.06
N LEU A 321 -13.71 -16.76 -6.18
CA LEU A 321 -13.63 -16.46 -4.76
C LEU A 321 -14.30 -17.56 -3.95
N GLU A 322 -13.55 -18.33 -3.19
CA GLU A 322 -14.08 -19.34 -2.26
C GLU A 322 -14.26 -18.79 -0.84
N ILE A 323 -15.50 -18.59 -0.37
CA ILE A 323 -15.82 -18.05 0.98
C ILE A 323 -16.67 -19.00 1.83
N PHE A 324 -16.62 -18.84 3.15
CA PHE A 324 -17.47 -19.55 4.11
C PHE A 324 -17.74 -18.70 5.36
N VAL A 325 -18.74 -19.06 6.16
CA VAL A 325 -19.01 -18.37 7.45
C VAL A 325 -17.92 -18.74 8.46
N GLY A 326 -17.27 -17.73 9.05
CA GLY A 326 -16.08 -17.87 9.91
C GLY A 326 -14.76 -17.57 9.19
N ALA A 327 -14.80 -17.41 7.86
CA ALA A 327 -13.64 -17.05 7.05
C ALA A 327 -13.00 -15.71 7.47
N LYS A 328 -11.69 -15.71 7.68
CA LYS A 328 -10.89 -14.48 7.86
C LYS A 328 -10.58 -13.86 6.50
N VAL A 329 -11.11 -12.67 6.25
CA VAL A 329 -11.04 -11.92 4.98
C VAL A 329 -10.41 -10.54 5.13
N MET A 330 -9.93 -9.99 4.02
CA MET A 330 -9.34 -8.65 3.96
C MET A 330 -9.98 -7.88 2.81
N LEU A 331 -10.40 -6.65 3.08
CA LEU A 331 -10.89 -5.75 2.04
C LEU A 331 -9.76 -5.37 1.08
N ARG A 332 -10.05 -5.30 -0.23
CA ARG A 332 -9.09 -4.96 -1.28
C ARG A 332 -9.36 -3.62 -1.95
N SER A 333 -10.48 -2.99 -1.64
CA SER A 333 -10.82 -1.64 -2.07
C SER A 333 -11.44 -0.85 -0.91
N ASN A 334 -11.48 0.47 -1.03
CA ASN A 334 -12.19 1.30 -0.07
C ASN A 334 -13.70 1.15 -0.26
N ILE A 335 -14.42 1.09 0.86
CA ILE A 335 -15.88 1.05 0.90
C ILE A 335 -16.40 2.26 1.67
N ASP A 336 -15.98 2.39 2.94
CA ASP A 336 -16.37 3.50 3.80
C ASP A 336 -15.24 3.77 4.79
N VAL A 337 -14.46 4.79 4.47
CA VAL A 337 -13.28 5.14 5.24
C VAL A 337 -13.63 5.66 6.63
N SER A 338 -14.78 6.34 6.77
CA SER A 338 -15.22 6.89 8.06
C SER A 338 -15.50 5.79 9.10
N LYS A 339 -15.85 4.59 8.62
CA LYS A 339 -16.11 3.39 9.42
C LYS A 339 -14.92 2.42 9.48
N GLY A 340 -13.75 2.81 8.97
CA GLY A 340 -12.58 1.92 8.90
C GLY A 340 -12.70 0.80 7.85
N LEU A 341 -13.70 0.82 6.96
CA LEU A 341 -13.92 -0.19 5.92
C LEU A 341 -13.07 0.10 4.68
N VAL A 342 -11.84 -0.38 4.75
CA VAL A 342 -10.80 0.09 3.85
C VAL A 342 -9.89 -1.02 3.34
N ASN A 343 -9.19 -0.80 2.22
CA ASN A 343 -8.24 -1.81 1.72
C ASN A 343 -7.18 -2.16 2.79
N GLY A 344 -7.04 -3.45 3.09
CA GLY A 344 -6.22 -3.97 4.18
C GLY A 344 -6.98 -4.26 5.48
N ALA A 345 -8.22 -3.79 5.64
CA ALA A 345 -9.02 -4.11 6.82
C ALA A 345 -9.34 -5.59 6.85
N ILE A 346 -9.02 -6.25 7.97
CA ILE A 346 -9.22 -7.68 8.18
C ILE A 346 -10.43 -7.90 9.08
N GLY A 347 -11.29 -8.84 8.71
CA GLY A 347 -12.44 -9.23 9.51
C GLY A 347 -12.83 -10.70 9.29
N TYR A 348 -13.86 -11.14 10.00
CA TYR A 348 -14.39 -12.50 9.91
C TYR A 348 -15.79 -12.48 9.31
N ILE A 349 -16.08 -13.37 8.37
CA ILE A 349 -17.41 -13.47 7.78
C ILE A 349 -18.39 -14.01 8.83
N ASN A 350 -19.36 -13.21 9.25
CA ASN A 350 -20.43 -13.62 10.16
C ASN A 350 -21.60 -14.24 9.41
N GLU A 351 -21.95 -13.70 8.23
CA GLU A 351 -23.12 -14.14 7.47
C GLU A 351 -22.92 -13.92 5.97
N ILE A 352 -23.35 -14.88 5.16
CA ILE A 352 -23.42 -14.73 3.69
C ILE A 352 -24.89 -14.49 3.33
N VAL A 353 -25.17 -13.31 2.80
CA VAL A 353 -26.52 -12.81 2.49
C VAL A 353 -26.79 -12.98 1.01
N TRP A 354 -27.63 -13.95 0.66
CA TRP A 354 -28.03 -14.20 -0.72
C TRP A 354 -29.18 -13.29 -1.16
N PRO A 355 -29.21 -12.85 -2.42
CA PRO A 355 -30.33 -12.10 -2.97
C PRO A 355 -31.66 -12.85 -2.81
N GLN A 356 -32.77 -12.11 -2.68
CA GLN A 356 -34.14 -12.63 -2.61
C GLN A 356 -34.40 -13.57 -1.42
N PHE A 357 -33.75 -13.34 -0.27
CA PHE A 357 -33.91 -14.13 0.96
C PHE A 357 -33.62 -15.64 0.79
N ARG A 358 -32.80 -15.99 -0.20
CA ARG A 358 -32.39 -17.38 -0.42
C ARG A 358 -31.52 -17.87 0.72
N ARG A 359 -31.68 -19.15 1.07
CA ARG A 359 -30.88 -19.79 2.13
C ARG A 359 -29.48 -20.18 1.67
N THR A 360 -29.23 -20.21 0.36
CA THR A 360 -27.97 -20.70 -0.21
C THR A 360 -27.79 -20.30 -1.68
N GLN A 361 -26.59 -20.54 -2.22
CA GLN A 361 -26.26 -20.41 -3.63
C GLN A 361 -27.10 -21.39 -4.46
N MET A 362 -27.86 -20.88 -5.43
CA MET A 362 -28.66 -21.71 -6.34
C MET A 362 -27.98 -21.87 -7.70
N TYR A 363 -27.30 -20.81 -8.15
CA TYR A 363 -26.64 -20.76 -9.45
C TYR A 363 -25.17 -20.38 -9.29
N ALA A 364 -24.32 -20.87 -10.19
CA ALA A 364 -22.89 -20.56 -10.19
C ALA A 364 -22.59 -19.08 -10.43
N THR A 365 -23.54 -18.34 -11.02
CA THR A 365 -23.47 -16.90 -11.28
C THR A 365 -23.95 -16.05 -10.10
N ASP A 366 -24.48 -16.64 -9.04
CA ASP A 366 -24.97 -15.87 -7.89
C ASP A 366 -23.81 -15.18 -7.15
N VAL A 367 -23.97 -13.89 -6.89
CA VAL A 367 -23.02 -13.07 -6.14
C VAL A 367 -23.68 -12.56 -4.85
N PRO A 368 -23.24 -12.99 -3.65
CA PRO A 368 -23.85 -12.59 -2.39
C PRO A 368 -23.29 -11.25 -1.86
N SER A 369 -24.05 -10.62 -0.95
CA SER A 369 -23.49 -9.67 0.02
C SER A 369 -23.00 -10.43 1.25
N VAL A 370 -22.07 -9.88 2.02
CA VAL A 370 -21.49 -10.59 3.18
C VAL A 370 -21.40 -9.66 4.39
N ARG A 371 -21.87 -10.11 5.55
CA ARG A 371 -21.64 -9.41 6.82
C ARG A 371 -20.28 -9.81 7.39
N ILE A 372 -19.43 -8.83 7.63
CA ILE A 372 -18.07 -9.04 8.13
C ILE A 372 -17.92 -8.32 9.47
N ASP A 373 -17.40 -9.04 10.47
CA ASP A 373 -17.00 -8.50 11.75
C ASP A 373 -15.54 -8.03 11.71
N PHE A 374 -15.34 -6.72 11.83
CA PHE A 374 -14.01 -6.09 11.88
C PHE A 374 -13.55 -5.86 13.33
N ALA A 375 -14.14 -6.58 14.29
CA ALA A 375 -13.90 -6.47 15.72
C ALA A 375 -14.19 -5.07 16.28
N ARG A 376 -13.19 -4.18 16.31
CA ARG A 376 -13.32 -2.85 16.91
C ARG A 376 -14.30 -1.96 16.14
N ASP A 377 -14.37 -2.14 14.82
CA ASP A 377 -15.23 -1.34 13.96
C ASP A 377 -16.65 -1.93 13.84
N GLY A 378 -16.89 -3.12 14.42
CA GLY A 378 -18.18 -3.80 14.43
C GLY A 378 -18.49 -4.58 13.15
N VAL A 379 -19.76 -4.97 13.01
CA VAL A 379 -20.25 -5.79 11.90
C VAL A 379 -20.82 -4.91 10.78
N HIS A 380 -20.30 -5.08 9.57
CA HIS A 380 -20.71 -4.31 8.39
C HIS A 380 -21.18 -5.21 7.25
N LEU A 381 -22.23 -4.80 6.54
CA LEU A 381 -22.70 -5.48 5.34
C LEU A 381 -21.92 -4.98 4.12
N ILE A 382 -21.19 -5.88 3.47
CA ILE A 382 -20.41 -5.59 2.28
C ILE A 382 -21.17 -6.09 1.05
N HIS A 383 -21.51 -5.16 0.16
CA HIS A 383 -22.19 -5.44 -1.10
C HIS A 383 -21.22 -5.78 -2.23
N PRO A 384 -21.69 -6.41 -3.32
CA PRO A 384 -20.96 -6.48 -4.58
C PRO A 384 -20.49 -5.13 -5.13
N LYS A 385 -19.31 -5.12 -5.76
CA LYS A 385 -18.74 -3.96 -6.45
C LYS A 385 -18.46 -4.32 -7.89
N ALA A 386 -18.82 -3.39 -8.76
CA ALA A 386 -18.41 -3.40 -10.14
C ALA A 386 -17.16 -2.52 -10.35
N ILE A 387 -16.18 -2.99 -11.11
CA ILE A 387 -14.99 -2.21 -11.50
C ILE A 387 -14.79 -2.30 -13.00
N GLN A 388 -14.41 -1.17 -13.61
CA GLN A 388 -14.04 -1.13 -15.03
C GLN A 388 -12.56 -1.42 -15.25
N PHE A 389 -12.23 -2.23 -16.27
CA PHE A 389 -10.85 -2.50 -16.66
C PHE A 389 -10.68 -2.73 -18.17
N PRO A 390 -9.48 -2.48 -18.74
CA PRO A 390 -9.24 -2.66 -20.17
C PRO A 390 -9.22 -4.15 -20.58
N ALA A 391 -9.84 -4.46 -21.71
CA ALA A 391 -9.80 -5.81 -22.29
C ALA A 391 -8.44 -6.11 -22.95
N LYS A 392 -8.00 -7.37 -22.90
CA LYS A 392 -6.83 -7.80 -23.69
C LYS A 392 -7.12 -7.69 -25.17
N ASN A 393 -6.20 -7.09 -25.92
CA ASN A 393 -6.17 -7.06 -27.40
C ASN A 393 -7.42 -6.47 -28.09
N VAL A 394 -8.22 -5.66 -27.39
CA VAL A 394 -9.41 -4.98 -27.95
C VAL A 394 -9.49 -3.56 -27.38
N ASN A 395 -9.73 -2.56 -28.23
CA ASN A 395 -10.08 -1.21 -27.80
C ASN A 395 -11.52 -1.19 -27.22
N SER A 396 -11.71 -1.82 -26.05
CA SER A 396 -12.99 -1.87 -25.33
C SER A 396 -12.75 -1.86 -23.81
N VAL A 397 -13.70 -1.31 -23.06
CA VAL A 397 -13.67 -1.22 -21.59
C VAL A 397 -14.65 -2.25 -21.02
N LYS A 398 -14.29 -3.01 -20.00
CA LYS A 398 -15.19 -4.02 -19.41
C LYS A 398 -15.70 -3.58 -18.06
N LEU A 399 -16.87 -4.07 -17.65
CA LEU A 399 -17.38 -4.01 -16.28
C LEU A 399 -17.28 -5.42 -15.70
N ARG A 400 -16.56 -5.58 -14.59
CA ARG A 400 -16.60 -6.79 -13.78
C ARG A 400 -17.40 -6.52 -12.53
N GLU A 401 -18.49 -7.25 -12.34
CA GLU A 401 -19.31 -7.22 -11.14
C GLU A 401 -19.09 -8.50 -10.33
N VAL A 402 -18.52 -8.35 -9.14
CA VAL A 402 -18.34 -9.45 -8.16
C VAL A 402 -18.71 -8.88 -6.79
N SER A 403 -18.91 -9.74 -5.79
CA SER A 403 -18.91 -9.32 -4.38
C SER A 403 -17.72 -8.36 -4.18
N ASN A 404 -17.85 -7.22 -3.48
CA ASN A 404 -16.75 -6.24 -3.25
C ASN A 404 -15.74 -6.79 -2.23
N LEU A 405 -15.41 -8.04 -2.44
CA LEU A 405 -14.76 -8.96 -1.55
C LEU A 405 -13.88 -9.77 -2.47
N ASN A 406 -12.61 -9.68 -2.19
CA ASN A 406 -11.68 -10.69 -2.60
C ASN A 406 -11.33 -11.54 -1.41
N ASN A 407 -10.90 -12.75 -1.72
CA ASN A 407 -10.44 -13.71 -0.76
C ASN A 407 -9.10 -13.15 -0.33
N VAL A 408 -9.04 -12.64 0.88
CA VAL A 408 -8.01 -13.21 1.74
C VAL A 408 -8.74 -14.36 2.40
N LEU A 409 -8.42 -15.57 2.02
CA LEU A 409 -8.93 -16.74 2.69
C LEU A 409 -7.88 -17.80 2.51
N PRO A 410 -7.20 -18.23 3.59
CA PRO A 410 -7.01 -17.48 4.82
C PRO A 410 -5.55 -17.53 5.29
N THR A 411 -5.20 -16.48 6.01
CA THR A 411 -3.98 -16.36 6.82
C THR A 411 -2.66 -16.11 6.11
N GLY A 412 -2.55 -16.23 4.77
CA GLY A 412 -1.33 -15.82 4.07
C GLY A 412 -1.32 -14.31 3.72
N ASP A 413 -0.29 -13.59 4.14
CA ASP A 413 0.05 -12.26 3.61
C ASP A 413 1.41 -12.32 2.91
N CYS A 414 1.57 -11.59 1.80
CA CYS A 414 2.86 -11.54 1.11
C CYS A 414 3.71 -10.44 1.77
N ALA A 415 4.95 -10.76 2.14
CA ALA A 415 5.93 -9.73 2.45
C ALA A 415 6.18 -8.91 1.18
N ARG A 416 5.43 -7.81 1.01
CA ARG A 416 5.74 -6.81 -0.01
C ARG A 416 6.96 -6.05 0.47
N THR A 417 8.14 -6.49 0.05
CA THR A 417 9.37 -5.69 0.09
C THR A 417 9.33 -4.61 -0.97
#